data_AF-C0XR59-F1
#
_entry.id   AF-C0XR59-F1
#
_cell.length_a   1.000
_cell.length_b   1.000
_cell.length_c   1.000
_cell.angle_alpha   90.00
_cell.angle_beta   90.00
_cell.angle_gamma   90.00
#
_symmetry.space_group_name_H-M   'P 1'
#
loop_
_entity.id
_entity.type
_entity.pdbx_description
1 polymer ?
#
loop_
_entity_poly.entity_id
_entity_poly.type
_entity_poly.pdbx_seq_one_letter_code
_entity_poly.pdbx_strand_id
1 'polypeptide(L)' 'TRPLDSGPYFYVSCDALTMKVREGGRVVKTSVLLATGVNNDGYRELLGMHVATAESVASWTGFFRDLKARG' A
#
# COMPACT_ATOMS: atom_id res chain seq x y z
N THR A 1 -11.04 2.56 4.64
CA THR A 1 -9.66 2.28 5.12
C THR A 1 -9.46 2.96 6.47
N ARG A 2 -8.55 2.47 7.33
CA ARG A 2 -8.37 2.95 8.73
C ARG A 2 -7.75 4.37 8.76
N PRO A 3 -8.15 5.31 9.64
CA PRO A 3 -7.45 6.60 9.80
C PRO A 3 -5.96 6.42 10.17
N LEU A 4 -5.09 7.35 9.77
CA LEU A 4 -3.64 7.37 10.05
C LEU A 4 -3.26 8.51 11.03
N ASP A 5 -4.23 8.98 11.80
CA ASP A 5 -4.12 10.04 12.82
C ASP A 5 -3.18 9.73 13.99
N SER A 6 -2.74 8.48 14.13
CA SER A 6 -1.81 8.02 15.18
C SER A 6 -0.34 8.33 14.90
N GLY A 7 -0.04 9.03 13.79
CA GLY A 7 1.31 9.47 13.44
C GLY A 7 1.92 10.50 14.44
N PRO A 8 3.06 11.13 14.10
CA PRO A 8 3.75 11.07 12.81
C PRO A 8 4.42 9.72 12.53
N TYR A 9 4.49 9.36 11.24
CA TYR A 9 5.29 8.24 10.74
C TYR A 9 6.59 8.77 10.15
N PHE A 10 7.69 8.71 10.90
CA PHE A 10 8.97 9.31 10.48
C PHE A 10 9.61 8.59 9.30
N TYR A 11 9.35 7.30 9.17
CA TYR A 11 9.85 6.47 8.08
C TYR A 11 8.71 5.64 7.51
N VAL A 12 8.64 5.59 6.19
CA VAL A 12 7.71 4.74 5.45
C VAL A 12 8.49 3.94 4.42
N SER A 13 8.42 2.62 4.52
CA SER A 13 8.92 1.70 3.49
C SER A 13 7.76 1.24 2.61
N CYS A 14 7.99 1.22 1.30
CA CYS A 14 7.01 0.75 0.33
C CYS A 14 7.57 -0.44 -0.45
N ASP A 15 6.70 -1.38 -0.78
CA ASP A 15 7.05 -2.56 -1.57
C ASP A 15 5.90 -2.93 -2.52
N ALA A 16 6.22 -3.63 -3.60
CA ALA A 16 5.28 -4.16 -4.57
C ALA A 16 5.50 -5.66 -4.77
N LEU A 17 4.55 -6.46 -4.29
CA LEU A 17 4.59 -7.90 -4.48
C LEU A 17 3.89 -8.28 -5.78
N THR A 18 4.59 -8.97 -6.68
CA THR A 18 3.95 -9.57 -7.86
C THR A 18 3.26 -10.87 -7.46
N MET A 19 1.94 -10.88 -7.50
CA MET A 19 1.08 -12.02 -7.14
C MET A 19 0.38 -12.59 -8.38
N LYS A 20 0.24 -13.91 -8.44
CA LYS A 20 -0.61 -14.58 -9.43
C LYS A 20 -2.01 -14.76 -8.83
N VAL A 21 -3.03 -14.20 -9.46
CA VAL A 21 -4.42 -14.28 -9.00
C VAL A 21 -5.32 -14.83 -10.10
N ARG A 22 -6.46 -15.42 -9.73
CA ARG A 22 -7.45 -15.90 -10.70
C ARG A 22 -8.51 -14.81 -10.92
N GLU A 23 -8.61 -14.33 -12.15
CA GLU A 23 -9.55 -13.29 -12.58
C GLU A 23 -10.07 -13.62 -13.98
N GLY A 24 -11.38 -13.46 -14.22
CA GLY A 24 -11.99 -13.70 -15.54
C GLY A 24 -11.72 -15.10 -16.11
N GLY A 25 -11.67 -16.13 -15.26
CA GLY A 25 -11.44 -17.52 -15.68
C GLY A 25 -9.97 -17.90 -15.93
N ARG A 26 -9.01 -16.98 -15.82
CA ARG A 26 -7.59 -17.23 -16.06
C ARG A 26 -6.71 -16.74 -14.89
N VAL A 27 -5.46 -17.17 -14.86
CA VAL A 27 -4.46 -16.66 -13.90
C VAL A 27 -3.76 -15.45 -14.52
N VAL A 28 -3.77 -14.32 -13.82
CA VAL A 28 -3.10 -13.08 -14.21
C VAL A 28 -2.06 -12.68 -13.17
N LYS A 29 -1.06 -11.89 -13.57
CA LYS A 29 -0.14 -11.24 -12.64
C LYS A 29 -0.73 -9.91 -12.20
N THR A 30 -0.58 -9.60 -10.93
CA THR A 30 -1.09 -8.38 -10.29
C THR A 30 -0.04 -7.88 -9.31
N SER A 31 0.00 -6.57 -9.08
CA SER A 31 0.90 -5.96 -8.10
C SER A 31 0.13 -5.65 -6.82
N VAL A 32 0.66 -6.07 -5.68
CA VAL A 32 0.16 -5.70 -4.35
C VAL A 32 1.10 -4.65 -3.77
N LEU A 33 0.65 -3.41 -3.74
CA LEU A 33 1.39 -2.28 -3.18
C LEU A 33 1.18 -2.25 -1.66
N LEU A 34 2.27 -2.13 -0.91
CA LEU A 34 2.28 -2.11 0.55
C LEU A 34 3.01 -0.86 1.04
N ALA A 35 2.51 -0.26 2.13
CA ALA A 35 3.22 0.76 2.88
C ALA A 35 3.27 0.37 4.36
N THR A 36 4.48 0.32 4.90
CA THR A 36 4.72 0.10 6.33
C THR A 36 5.39 1.33 6.91
N GLY A 37 4.83 1.88 7.99
CA GLY A 37 5.35 3.03 8.71
C GLY A 37 5.94 2.64 10.06
N VAL A 38 6.86 3.46 10.57
CA VAL A 38 7.32 3.39 11.96
C VAL A 38 6.57 4.44 12.77
N ASN A 39 5.81 4.00 13.77
CA ASN A 39 5.03 4.89 14.64
C ASN A 39 5.89 5.55 15.74
N ASN A 40 5.28 6.39 16.57
CA ASN A 40 5.99 7.15 17.63
C ASN A 40 6.65 6.26 18.68
N ASP A 41 6.15 5.04 18.88
CA ASP A 41 6.70 4.07 19.81
C ASP A 41 7.85 3.24 19.17
N GLY A 42 8.18 3.51 17.91
CA GLY A 42 9.22 2.81 17.16
C GLY A 42 8.77 1.47 16.55
N TYR A 43 7.47 1.15 16.60
CA TYR A 43 6.95 -0.09 16.03
C TYR A 43 6.58 0.08 14.56
N ARG A 44 6.78 -1.00 13.79
CA ARG A 44 6.33 -1.08 12.40
C ARG A 44 4.85 -1.45 12.33
N GLU A 45 4.11 -0.72 11.53
CA GLU A 45 2.70 -1.00 11.26
C GLU A 45 2.33 -0.83 9.78
N LEU A 46 1.40 -1.66 9.31
CA LEU A 46 0.89 -1.56 7.95
C LEU A 46 -0.02 -0.33 7.85
N LEU A 47 0.38 0.64 7.03
CA LEU A 47 -0.37 1.86 6.77
C LEU A 47 -1.41 1.63 5.67
N GLY A 48 -1.11 0.78 4.69
CA GLY A 48 -2.08 0.44 3.64
C GLY A 48 -1.60 -0.66 2.72
N MET A 49 -2.56 -1.21 1.98
CA MET A 49 -2.36 -2.21 0.94
C MET A 49 -3.33 -1.94 -0.20
N HIS A 50 -2.84 -1.88 -1.44
CA HIS A 50 -3.66 -1.81 -2.65
C HIS A 50 -3.29 -2.91 -3.63
N VAL A 51 -4.31 -3.52 -4.26
CA VAL A 51 -4.13 -4.43 -5.38
C VAL A 51 -4.29 -3.64 -6.67
N ALA A 52 -3.30 -3.70 -7.56
CA ALA A 52 -3.27 -2.98 -8.82
C ALA A 52 -2.97 -3.94 -9.98
N THR A 53 -3.61 -3.73 -11.13
CA THR A 53 -3.42 -4.57 -12.33
C THR A 53 -1.98 -4.55 -12.85
N ALA A 54 -1.24 -3.47 -12.61
CA ALA A 54 0.18 -3.35 -12.87
C ALA A 54 0.84 -2.36 -11.91
N GLU A 55 2.15 -2.49 -11.75
CA GLU A 55 2.96 -1.48 -11.10
C GLU A 55 3.18 -0.31 -12.05
N SER A 56 2.55 0.82 -11.74
CA SER A 56 2.56 2.01 -12.59
C SER A 56 2.62 3.28 -11.75
N VAL A 57 2.98 4.40 -12.39
CA VAL A 57 2.92 5.72 -11.75
C VAL A 57 1.50 6.01 -11.25
N ALA A 58 0.47 5.64 -12.02
CA ALA A 58 -0.92 5.87 -11.66
C ALA A 58 -1.33 5.08 -10.40
N SER A 59 -0.94 3.80 -10.30
CA SER A 59 -1.27 2.95 -9.14
C SER A 59 -0.59 3.45 -7.87
N TRP A 60 0.70 3.79 -7.94
CA TRP A 60 1.44 4.37 -6.81
C TRP A 60 0.89 5.74 -6.40
N THR A 61 0.57 6.60 -7.37
CA THR A 61 -0.01 7.92 -7.09
C THR A 61 -1.35 7.80 -6.37
N GLY A 62 -2.22 6.91 -6.83
CA GLY A 62 -3.51 6.65 -6.17
C GLY A 62 -3.32 6.11 -4.75
N PHE A 63 -2.38 5.18 -4.57
CA PHE A 63 -2.06 4.61 -3.26
C PHE A 63 -1.56 5.67 -2.27
N PHE A 64 -0.58 6.49 -2.63
CA PHE A 64 -0.07 7.54 -1.74
C PHE A 64 -1.11 8.65 -1.46
N ARG A 65 -1.98 8.95 -2.43
CA ARG A 65 -3.11 9.86 -2.20
C ARG A 65 -4.10 9.31 -1.18
N ASP A 66 -4.42 8.01 -1.22
CA ASP A 66 -5.25 7.37 -0.18
C ASP A 66 -4.60 7.48 1.19
N LEU A 67 -3.31 7.14 1.32
CA LEU A 67 -2.60 7.26 2.59
C LEU A 67 -2.67 8.69 3.13
N LYS A 68 -2.32 9.69 2.31
CA LYS A 68 -2.37 11.11 2.70
C LYS A 68 -3.78 11.57 3.08
N ALA A 69 -4.82 11.07 2.42
CA ALA A 69 -6.20 11.44 2.72
C ALA A 69 -6.69 10.88 4.06
N ARG A 70 -6.03 9.85 4.60
CA ARG A 70 -6.40 9.19 5.86
C ARG A 70 -5.75 9.81 7.10
N GLY A 71 -4.81 10.74 6.93
CA GLY A 71 -3.98 11.33 8.00
C GLY A 71 -2.53 10.91 7.88
#